data_AF-A0A6V7HDN4-F1
#
_entry.id   AF-A0A6V7HDN4-F1
#
_cell.length_a   1.000
_cell.length_b   1.000
_cell.length_c   1.000
_cell.angle_alpha   90.00
_cell.angle_beta   90.00
_cell.angle_gamma   90.00
#
_symmetry.space_group_name_H-M   'P 1'
#
loop_
_entity.id
_entity.type
_entity.pdbx_description
1 polymer ?
#
loop_
_entity_poly.entity_id
_entity_poly.type
_entity_poly.pdbx_seq_one_letter_code
_entity_poly.pdbx_strand_id
1 'polypeptide(L)'
;ISYIGTTAKLSAFIGCVIATTEICMHYYMQQRIRQTVTYKKALNIFYNHEDAIKYLGKPITEGKITLPVNKTNDIKTFNVNVKGTNTKGKLHLEYQVHPDHQTEIKK
;
A
#
# COMPACT_ATOMS: atom_id res chain seq x y z
N ILE A 1 30.66 22.94 26.36
CA ILE A 1 30.40 21.48 26.18
C ILE A 1 28.91 21.14 26.39
N SER A 2 28.16 21.84 27.27
CA SER A 2 26.73 21.53 27.52
C SER A 2 25.75 21.78 26.36
N TYR A 3 26.04 22.68 25.42
CA TYR A 3 25.14 23.06 24.32
C TYR A 3 25.03 21.99 23.21
N ILE A 4 26.11 21.24 22.97
CA ILE A 4 26.19 20.21 21.93
C ILE A 4 25.35 18.98 22.34
N GLY A 5 25.31 18.67 23.63
CA GLY A 5 24.49 17.57 24.16
C GLY A 5 22.99 17.87 24.16
N THR A 6 22.57 19.14 24.23
CA THR A 6 21.15 19.53 24.19
C THR A 6 20.59 19.53 22.77
N THR A 7 21.37 20.01 21.79
CA THR A 7 20.97 19.97 20.37
C THR A 7 20.95 18.55 19.82
N ALA A 8 21.89 17.68 20.21
CA ALA A 8 21.91 16.27 19.81
C ALA A 8 20.70 15.47 20.34
N LYS A 9 20.23 15.79 21.55
CA LYS A 9 19.01 15.16 22.10
C LYS A 9 17.75 15.62 21.37
N LEU A 10 17.68 16.91 21.03
CA LEU A 10 16.55 17.47 20.28
C LEU A 10 16.47 16.88 18.85
N SER A 11 17.59 16.77 18.15
CA SER A 11 17.63 16.17 16.81
C SER A 11 17.30 14.68 16.83
N ALA A 12 17.77 13.93 17.83
CA ALA A 12 17.41 12.52 18.02
C ALA A 12 15.91 12.33 18.28
N PHE A 13 15.29 13.21 19.08
CA PHE A 13 13.86 13.15 19.36
C PHE A 13 13.02 13.45 18.10
N ILE A 14 13.37 14.51 17.36
CA ILE A 14 12.70 14.86 16.10
C ILE A 14 12.84 13.72 15.08
N GLY A 15 14.05 13.15 14.93
CA GLY A 15 14.29 12.01 14.05
C GLY A 15 13.44 10.79 14.40
N CYS A 16 13.28 10.50 15.69
CA CYS A 16 12.44 9.40 16.17
C CYS A 16 10.94 9.63 15.88
N VAL A 17 10.45 10.85 16.09
CA VAL A 17 9.05 11.21 15.80
C VAL A 17 8.75 11.11 14.30
N ILE A 18 9.66 11.56 13.44
CA ILE A 18 9.48 11.45 11.98
C ILE A 18 9.45 9.99 11.54
N ALA A 19 10.43 9.19 11.98
CA ALA A 19 10.52 7.78 11.61
C ALA A 19 9.29 6.97 12.04
N THR A 20 8.78 7.20 13.25
CA THR A 20 7.57 6.54 13.74
C THR A 20 6.33 6.96 12.96
N THR A 21 6.21 8.25 12.62
CA THR A 21 5.08 8.78 11.84
C THR A 21 5.04 8.19 10.43
N GLU A 22 6.18 8.11 9.75
CA GLU A 22 6.28 7.51 8.40
C GLU A 22 5.86 6.05 8.41
N ILE A 23 6.32 5.27 9.40
CA ILE A 23 5.96 3.86 9.55
C ILE A 23 4.44 3.74 9.80
N CYS A 24 3.89 4.50 10.75
CA CYS A 24 2.47 4.48 11.08
C CYS A 24 1.59 4.88 9.88
N MET A 25 1.93 5.95 9.17
CA MET A 25 1.20 6.36 7.97
C MET A 25 1.25 5.28 6.90
N HIS A 26 2.41 4.67 6.67
CA HIS A 26 2.55 3.60 5.70
C HIS A 26 1.65 2.40 6.06
N TYR A 27 1.65 1.94 7.32
CA TYR A 27 0.77 0.88 7.80
C TYR A 27 -0.71 1.24 7.64
N TYR A 28 -1.10 2.45 8.04
CA TYR A 28 -2.47 2.93 7.94
C TYR A 28 -2.96 2.96 6.49
N MET A 29 -2.14 3.45 5.56
CA MET A 29 -2.47 3.44 4.14
C MET A 29 -2.62 2.02 3.59
N GLN A 30 -1.73 1.09 3.95
CA GLN A 30 -1.86 -0.31 3.55
C GLN A 30 -3.17 -0.92 4.06
N GLN A 31 -3.54 -0.65 5.32
CA GLN A 31 -4.78 -1.15 5.90
C GLN A 31 -6.01 -0.55 5.21
N ARG A 32 -5.99 0.76 4.91
CA ARG A 32 -7.06 1.40 4.14
C ARG A 32 -7.23 0.78 2.76
N ILE A 33 -6.14 0.53 2.03
CA ILE A 33 -6.19 -0.11 0.71
C ILE A 33 -6.84 -1.49 0.82
N ARG A 34 -6.44 -2.31 1.80
CA ARG A 34 -7.02 -3.65 2.05
C ARG A 34 -8.53 -3.60 2.34
N GLN A 35 -9.01 -2.51 2.91
CA GLN A 35 -10.44 -2.30 3.19
C GLN A 35 -11.24 -1.84 1.96
N THR A 36 -10.59 -1.31 0.92
CA THR A 36 -11.28 -0.83 -0.28
C THR A 36 -11.96 -1.96 -1.07
N VAL A 37 -13.10 -1.64 -1.68
CA VAL A 37 -13.85 -2.57 -2.54
C VAL A 37 -13.02 -2.95 -3.77
N THR A 38 -12.28 -2.00 -4.36
CA THR A 38 -11.40 -2.23 -5.50
C THR A 38 -10.34 -3.29 -5.19
N TYR A 39 -9.71 -3.20 -4.02
CA TYR A 39 -8.72 -4.17 -3.58
C TYR A 39 -9.31 -5.58 -3.45
N LYS A 40 -10.44 -5.69 -2.73
CA LYS A 40 -11.11 -6.98 -2.52
C LYS A 40 -11.57 -7.61 -3.84
N LYS A 41 -12.07 -6.79 -4.77
CA LYS A 41 -12.50 -7.25 -6.11
C LYS A 41 -11.31 -7.73 -6.93
N ALA A 42 -10.22 -6.97 -6.98
CA ALA A 42 -9.00 -7.36 -7.66
C ALA A 42 -8.42 -8.68 -7.11
N LEU A 43 -8.39 -8.81 -5.79
CA LEU A 43 -7.89 -10.00 -5.12
C LEU A 43 -8.79 -11.21 -5.35
N ASN A 44 -10.12 -11.02 -5.38
CA ASN A 44 -11.07 -12.07 -5.72
C ASN A 44 -10.85 -12.58 -7.15
N ILE A 45 -10.62 -11.69 -8.12
CA ILE A 45 -10.29 -12.08 -9.50
C ILE A 45 -9.00 -12.90 -9.51
N PHE A 46 -7.98 -12.45 -8.79
CA PHE A 46 -6.70 -13.15 -8.68
C PHE A 46 -6.85 -14.56 -8.05
N TYR A 47 -7.62 -14.69 -6.97
CA TYR A 47 -7.84 -15.99 -6.31
C TYR A 47 -8.74 -16.94 -7.07
N ASN A 48 -9.56 -16.44 -7.99
CA ASN A 48 -10.40 -17.27 -8.86
C ASN A 48 -9.70 -17.67 -10.17
N HIS A 49 -8.51 -17.13 -10.45
CA HIS A 49 -7.76 -17.47 -11.66
C HIS A 49 -6.98 -18.78 -11.46
N GLU A 50 -7.38 -19.84 -12.16
CA GLU A 50 -6.82 -21.19 -12.00
C GLU A 50 -5.31 -21.23 -12.21
N ASP A 51 -4.79 -20.53 -13.22
CA ASP A 51 -3.34 -20.47 -13.46
C ASP A 51 -2.59 -19.79 -12.32
N ALA A 52 -3.12 -18.73 -11.74
CA ALA A 52 -2.48 -18.03 -10.62
C ALA A 52 -2.33 -18.97 -9.43
N ILE A 53 -3.37 -19.76 -9.14
CA ILE A 53 -3.34 -20.79 -8.09
C ILE A 53 -2.33 -21.89 -8.44
N LYS A 54 -2.33 -22.37 -9.69
CA LYS A 54 -1.44 -23.44 -10.16
C LYS A 54 0.03 -23.06 -10.00
N TYR A 55 0.40 -21.83 -10.36
CA TYR A 55 1.78 -21.36 -10.24
C TYR A 55 2.17 -20.98 -8.82
N LEU A 56 1.32 -20.28 -8.05
CA LEU A 56 1.66 -19.89 -6.68
C LEU A 56 1.64 -21.06 -5.69
N GLY A 57 0.66 -21.95 -5.81
CA GLY A 57 0.34 -22.96 -4.79
C GLY A 57 -0.45 -22.37 -3.61
N LYS A 58 -1.40 -23.15 -3.06
CA LYS A 58 -2.20 -22.79 -1.88
C LYS A 58 -1.47 -23.21 -0.58
N PRO A 59 -1.64 -22.48 0.53
CA PRO A 59 -2.34 -21.20 0.68
C PRO A 59 -1.55 -20.01 0.10
N ILE A 60 -2.27 -19.02 -0.41
CA ILE A 60 -1.68 -17.77 -0.89
C ILE A 60 -1.81 -16.70 0.20
N THR A 61 -0.67 -16.19 0.66
CA THR A 61 -0.57 -15.13 1.66
C THR A 61 -0.21 -13.79 1.01
N GLU A 62 -0.88 -12.73 1.44
CA GLU A 62 -0.62 -11.36 1.00
C GLU A 62 0.41 -10.70 1.89
N GLY A 63 1.42 -10.08 1.29
CA GLY A 63 2.49 -9.37 1.98
C GLY A 63 2.34 -7.86 1.96
N LYS A 64 3.48 -7.17 1.95
CA LYS A 64 3.57 -5.72 1.92
C LYS A 64 2.92 -5.16 0.65
N ILE A 65 2.14 -4.10 0.80
CA ILE A 65 1.61 -3.30 -0.30
C ILE A 65 2.57 -2.15 -0.55
N THR A 66 3.13 -2.08 -1.75
CA THR A 66 3.99 -0.98 -2.18
C THR A 66 3.15 0.01 -2.99
N LEU A 67 2.93 1.17 -2.38
CA LEU A 67 2.35 2.34 -3.02
C LEU A 67 3.37 2.98 -3.96
N PRO A 68 2.99 3.34 -5.20
CA PRO A 68 3.86 4.11 -6.07
C PRO A 68 4.00 5.53 -5.53
N VAL A 69 5.20 6.09 -5.68
CA VAL A 69 5.52 7.46 -5.27
C VAL A 69 4.95 8.48 -6.26
N ASN A 70 4.65 8.07 -7.50
CA ASN A 70 4.23 8.97 -8.57
C ASN A 70 2.73 9.28 -8.54
N LYS A 71 2.42 10.57 -8.39
CA LYS A 71 1.07 11.17 -8.39
C LYS A 71 0.63 11.69 -9.76
N THR A 72 1.36 11.35 -10.83
CA THR A 72 1.35 12.18 -12.05
C THR A 72 0.22 11.87 -13.03
N ASN A 73 -0.52 10.76 -12.87
CA ASN A 73 -1.61 10.38 -13.77
C ASN A 73 -2.86 9.93 -12.99
N ASP A 74 -4.02 10.07 -13.62
CA ASP A 74 -5.34 9.61 -13.13
C ASP A 74 -5.41 8.10 -12.84
N ILE A 75 -4.42 7.36 -13.32
CA ILE A 75 -4.25 5.93 -13.09
C ILE A 75 -3.48 5.75 -11.78
N LYS A 76 -4.18 5.23 -10.77
CA LYS A 76 -3.57 4.84 -9.50
C LYS A 76 -3.09 3.40 -9.63
N THR A 77 -1.81 3.18 -9.36
CA THR A 77 -1.24 1.83 -9.33
C THR A 77 -0.88 1.44 -7.90
N PHE A 78 -0.82 0.15 -7.60
CA PHE A 78 -0.18 -0.36 -6.39
C PHE A 78 0.26 -1.79 -6.60
N ASN A 79 1.30 -2.19 -5.88
CA ASN A 79 1.82 -3.54 -5.95
C ASN A 79 1.55 -4.29 -4.65
N VAL A 80 1.15 -5.55 -4.75
CA VAL A 80 1.01 -6.45 -3.60
C VAL A 80 1.97 -7.62 -3.77
N ASN A 81 2.82 -7.84 -2.79
CA ASN A 81 3.62 -9.06 -2.76
C ASN A 81 2.69 -10.22 -2.38
N VAL A 82 2.72 -11.31 -3.14
CA VAL A 82 1.94 -12.52 -2.86
C VAL A 82 2.88 -13.70 -2.71
N LYS A 83 2.63 -14.56 -1.73
CA LYS A 83 3.44 -15.75 -1.47
C LYS A 83 2.54 -16.97 -1.42
N GLY A 84 2.76 -17.91 -2.32
CA GLY A 84 2.20 -19.24 -2.23
C GLY A 84 3.19 -20.24 -1.66
N THR A 85 2.79 -21.51 -1.62
CA THR A 85 3.63 -22.62 -1.17
C THR A 85 4.74 -22.96 -2.16
N ASN A 86 4.50 -22.77 -3.46
CA ASN A 86 5.47 -23.06 -4.52
C ASN A 86 6.36 -21.85 -4.81
N THR A 87 5.77 -20.67 -5.02
CA THR A 87 6.54 -19.48 -5.42
C THR A 87 6.04 -18.19 -4.79
N LYS A 88 6.87 -17.15 -4.93
CA LYS A 88 6.55 -15.76 -4.61
C LYS A 88 6.23 -15.02 -5.90
N GLY A 89 5.24 -14.15 -5.85
CA GLY A 89 4.84 -13.30 -6.96
C GLY A 89 4.61 -11.87 -6.51
N LYS A 90 4.40 -11.00 -7.49
CA LYS A 90 4.02 -9.60 -7.28
C LYS A 90 2.80 -9.32 -8.12
N LEU A 91 1.69 -8.95 -7.48
CA LEU A 91 0.46 -8.55 -8.14
C LEU A 91 0.54 -7.04 -8.42
N HIS A 92 0.61 -6.68 -9.71
CA HIS A 92 0.52 -5.29 -10.15
C HIS A 92 -0.95 -4.95 -10.42
N LEU A 93 -1.46 -3.93 -9.74
CA LEU A 93 -2.84 -3.48 -9.89
C LEU A 93 -2.86 -2.04 -10.35
N GLU A 94 -3.62 -1.80 -11.41
CA GLU A 94 -3.87 -0.49 -11.97
C GLU A 94 -5.38 -0.24 -11.94
N TYR A 95 -5.78 0.91 -11.44
CA TYR A 95 -7.18 1.33 -11.48
C TYR A 95 -7.28 2.82 -11.78
N GLN A 96 -8.20 3.15 -12.67
CA GLN A 96 -8.58 4.53 -12.95
C GLN A 96 -9.83 4.82 -12.13
N VAL A 97 -9.76 5.84 -11.27
CA VAL A 97 -10.96 6.34 -10.60
C VAL A 97 -11.61 7.27 -11.61
N HIS A 98 -12.68 6.82 -12.26
CA HIS A 98 -13.53 7.75 -12.98
C HIS A 98 -14.15 8.68 -11.92
N PRO A 99 -13.99 10.01 -12.03
CA PRO A 99 -14.73 10.92 -11.18
C PRO A 99 -16.22 10.72 -11.51
N ASP A 100 -16.97 10.15 -10.58
CA ASP A 100 -18.43 10.24 -10.66
C ASP A 100 -18.78 11.73 -10.71
N HIS A 101 -19.45 12.17 -11.78
CA HIS A 101 -20.07 13.49 -11.90
C HIS A 101 -21.24 13.66 -10.92
N GLN A 102 -21.03 13.40 -9.62
CA GLN A 102 -22.05 13.58 -8.57
C GLN A 102 -21.58 14.39 -7.36
N THR A 103 -20.41 15.02 -7.43
CA THR A 103 -20.01 16.10 -6.51
C THR A 103 -20.11 17.48 -7.15
N GLU A 104 -21.05 17.69 -8.08
CA GLU A 104 -21.63 19.02 -8.25
C GLU A 104 -22.52 19.28 -7.03
N ILE A 105 -22.00 20.02 -6.06
CA ILE A 105 -22.83 20.74 -5.11
C ILE A 105 -23.75 21.62 -5.97
N LYS A 106 -25.01 21.20 -6.13
CA LYS A 106 -26.04 22.05 -6.72
C LYS A 106 -26.12 23.30 -5.85
N LYS A 107 -25.74 24.42 -6.45
CA LYS A 107 -25.79 25.76 -5.87
C LYS A 107 -27.25 26.21 -5.69
#